data_AF-A0A1M7I2U1-F1
#
_entry.id   AF-A0A1M7I2U1-F1
#
_cell.length_a   1.000
_cell.length_b   1.000
_cell.length_c   1.000
_cell.angle_alpha   90.00
_cell.angle_beta   90.00
_cell.angle_gamma   90.00
#
_symmetry.space_group_name_H-M   'P 1'
#
loop_
_entity.id
_entity.type
_entity.pdbx_description
1 polymer ?
#
loop_
_entity_poly.entity_id
_entity_poly.type
_entity_poly.pdbx_seq_one_letter_code
_entity_poly.pdbx_strand_id
1 'polypeptide(L)'
;MTFEIRQADSVRQFAAVETAPEHVDDTVRYLDGLFASGSSRPEWCFVAWRDGRPCGRVAFWALPRVGRPLDIVLLNLPWDGEADAIGRALLEGARRAMADAGLTTVGHCHDHPPRTPQWQTHGDARLAFLAGLGFRTQRDTLRFEAAPALGAAVGTGDLRLRAATPDDETLLRQMVAAVAAASRDQIARAFTRGGWRQFGERRELLLPA
;
A
#
# COMPACT_ATOMS: atom_id res chain seq x y z
N MET A 1 0.19 -30.29 3.34
CA MET A 1 -1.00 -29.42 3.17
C MET A 1 -0.78 -28.62 1.89
N THR A 2 -1.75 -28.62 0.97
CA THR A 2 -1.57 -28.05 -0.37
C THR A 2 -2.54 -26.89 -0.58
N PHE A 3 -2.02 -25.76 -1.05
CA PHE A 3 -2.81 -24.59 -1.41
C PHE A 3 -2.73 -24.38 -2.91
N GLU A 4 -3.86 -24.06 -3.54
CA GLU A 4 -3.88 -23.56 -4.91
C GLU A 4 -3.83 -22.03 -4.88
N ILE A 5 -2.84 -21.44 -5.57
CA ILE A 5 -2.71 -19.99 -5.68
C ILE A 5 -3.10 -19.57 -7.08
N ARG A 6 -4.14 -18.74 -7.18
CA ARG A 6 -4.67 -18.26 -8.45
C ARG A 6 -5.15 -16.82 -8.34
N GLN A 7 -5.37 -16.20 -9.49
CA GLN A 7 -6.00 -14.88 -9.55
C GLN A 7 -7.41 -14.94 -8.98
N ALA A 8 -7.89 -13.81 -8.46
CA ALA A 8 -9.26 -13.72 -7.97
C ALA A 8 -10.29 -13.85 -9.09
N ASP A 9 -11.40 -14.53 -8.81
CA ASP A 9 -12.48 -14.71 -9.79
C ASP A 9 -13.26 -13.39 -10.02
N SER A 10 -13.28 -12.51 -9.01
CA SER A 10 -13.83 -11.16 -9.10
C SER A 10 -13.30 -10.25 -8.00
N VAL A 11 -13.47 -8.93 -8.17
CA VAL A 11 -13.10 -7.93 -7.15
C VAL A 11 -13.82 -8.18 -5.82
N ARG A 12 -15.12 -8.50 -5.87
CA ARG A 12 -15.91 -8.76 -4.66
C ARG A 12 -15.49 -10.07 -3.98
N GLN A 13 -15.22 -11.12 -4.74
CA GLN A 13 -14.69 -12.37 -4.19
C GLN A 13 -13.35 -12.12 -3.50
N PHE A 14 -12.43 -11.40 -4.13
CA PHE A 14 -11.17 -10.99 -3.52
C PHE A 14 -11.40 -10.17 -2.24
N ALA A 15 -12.24 -9.14 -2.29
CA ALA A 15 -12.49 -8.26 -1.16
C ALA A 15 -13.04 -9.00 0.08
N ALA A 16 -13.81 -10.06 -0.12
CA ALA A 16 -14.44 -10.82 0.96
C ALA A 16 -13.49 -11.79 1.68
N VAL A 17 -12.35 -12.18 1.11
CA VAL A 17 -11.46 -13.19 1.72
C VAL A 17 -10.85 -12.66 3.01
N GLU A 18 -11.17 -13.35 4.11
CA GLU A 18 -10.77 -13.02 5.50
C GLU A 18 -11.18 -11.62 5.98
N THR A 19 -12.11 -10.95 5.28
CA THR A 19 -12.55 -9.58 5.60
C THR A 19 -13.90 -9.63 6.30
N ALA A 20 -14.07 -8.86 7.38
CA ALA A 20 -15.37 -8.71 8.04
C ALA A 20 -16.42 -8.16 7.04
N PRO A 21 -17.65 -8.71 6.99
CA PRO A 21 -18.65 -8.35 5.97
C PRO A 21 -18.90 -6.85 5.81
N GLU A 22 -18.89 -6.10 6.90
CA GLU A 22 -19.09 -4.65 6.96
C GLU A 22 -17.98 -3.83 6.28
N HIS A 23 -16.82 -4.45 6.00
CA HIS A 23 -15.66 -3.80 5.40
C HIS A 23 -15.42 -4.19 3.94
N VAL A 24 -16.22 -5.13 3.40
CA VAL A 24 -16.05 -5.64 2.04
C VAL A 24 -16.27 -4.53 1.01
N ASP A 25 -17.30 -3.72 1.16
CA ASP A 25 -17.63 -2.67 0.19
C ASP A 25 -16.58 -1.55 0.16
N ASP A 26 -15.99 -1.20 1.31
CA ASP A 26 -14.86 -0.27 1.39
C ASP A 26 -13.66 -0.80 0.59
N THR A 27 -13.37 -2.09 0.74
CA THR A 27 -12.26 -2.74 0.04
C THR A 27 -12.51 -2.81 -1.47
N VAL A 28 -13.74 -3.11 -1.89
CA VAL A 28 -14.13 -3.10 -3.32
C VAL A 28 -13.90 -1.70 -3.92
N ARG A 29 -14.43 -0.65 -3.29
CA ARG A 29 -14.25 0.73 -3.77
C ARG A 29 -12.78 1.14 -3.86
N TYR A 30 -11.97 0.68 -2.91
CA TYR A 30 -10.53 0.94 -2.94
C TYR A 30 -9.84 0.25 -4.12
N LEU A 31 -10.13 -1.03 -4.37
CA LEU A 31 -9.58 -1.75 -5.52
C LEU A 31 -10.00 -1.12 -6.85
N ASP A 32 -11.26 -0.74 -7.00
CA ASP A 32 -11.74 -0.05 -8.20
C ASP A 32 -10.97 1.26 -8.44
N GLY A 33 -10.69 2.02 -7.38
CA GLY A 33 -9.85 3.23 -7.45
C GLY A 33 -8.40 2.94 -7.83
N LEU A 34 -7.83 1.84 -7.31
CA LEU A 34 -6.48 1.40 -7.69
C LEU A 34 -6.41 1.01 -9.16
N PHE A 35 -7.43 0.31 -9.68
CA PHE A 35 -7.49 -0.08 -11.08
C PHE A 35 -7.70 1.13 -12.00
N ALA A 36 -8.64 2.01 -11.66
CA ALA A 36 -8.92 3.22 -12.44
C ALA A 36 -7.70 4.15 -12.53
N SER A 37 -6.88 4.22 -11.49
CA SER A 37 -5.64 5.02 -11.47
C SER A 37 -4.44 4.32 -12.12
N GLY A 38 -4.55 3.04 -12.48
CA GLY A 38 -3.42 2.23 -12.95
C GLY A 38 -2.39 1.92 -11.85
N SER A 39 -2.78 2.03 -10.58
CA SER A 39 -1.94 1.74 -9.42
C SER A 39 -1.99 0.26 -9.01
N SER A 40 -2.91 -0.51 -9.59
CA SER A 40 -2.97 -1.98 -9.51
C SER A 40 -3.70 -2.51 -10.75
N ARG A 41 -3.86 -3.82 -10.85
CA ARG A 41 -4.63 -4.50 -11.91
C ARG A 41 -5.16 -5.86 -11.43
N PRO A 42 -6.26 -6.39 -11.98
CA PRO A 42 -6.81 -7.68 -11.55
C PRO A 42 -5.80 -8.83 -11.55
N GLU A 43 -4.86 -8.83 -12.50
CA GLU A 43 -3.83 -9.85 -12.64
C GLU A 43 -2.81 -9.85 -11.49
N TRP A 44 -2.83 -8.81 -10.65
CA TRP A 44 -2.01 -8.65 -9.45
C TRP A 44 -2.77 -8.97 -8.16
N CYS A 45 -3.98 -9.51 -8.23
CA CYS A 45 -4.79 -9.90 -7.08
C CYS A 45 -4.83 -11.43 -6.97
N PHE A 46 -4.16 -11.99 -5.97
CA PHE A 46 -4.02 -13.43 -5.77
C PHE A 46 -4.77 -13.90 -4.53
N VAL A 47 -5.34 -15.10 -4.62
CA VAL A 47 -6.07 -15.77 -3.55
C VAL A 47 -5.50 -17.17 -3.35
N ALA A 48 -5.34 -17.56 -2.08
CA ALA A 48 -5.04 -18.93 -1.70
C ALA A 48 -6.35 -19.71 -1.52
N TRP A 49 -6.40 -20.91 -2.09
CA TRP A 49 -7.55 -21.82 -2.01
C TRP A 49 -7.15 -23.12 -1.34
N ARG A 50 -8.02 -23.61 -0.47
CA ARG A 50 -7.95 -24.93 0.18
C ARG A 50 -9.31 -25.59 0.09
N ASP A 51 -9.37 -26.79 -0.47
CA ASP A 51 -10.60 -27.58 -0.60
C ASP A 51 -11.77 -26.78 -1.22
N GLY A 52 -11.47 -25.99 -2.26
CA GLY A 52 -12.44 -25.13 -2.94
C GLY A 52 -12.88 -23.89 -2.17
N ARG A 53 -12.28 -23.60 -1.00
CA ARG A 53 -12.56 -22.40 -0.20
C ARG A 53 -11.40 -21.40 -0.25
N PRO A 54 -11.65 -20.11 -0.52
CA PRO A 54 -10.62 -19.08 -0.40
C PRO A 54 -10.26 -18.86 1.08
N CYS A 55 -8.97 -18.81 1.38
CA CYS A 55 -8.45 -18.75 2.77
C CYS A 55 -7.33 -17.73 2.97
N GLY A 56 -7.02 -16.89 1.99
CA GLY A 56 -6.06 -15.81 2.12
C GLY A 56 -5.94 -15.02 0.83
N ARG A 57 -5.55 -13.76 0.91
CA ARG A 57 -5.44 -12.88 -0.25
C ARG A 57 -4.28 -11.90 -0.17
N VAL A 58 -3.82 -11.46 -1.33
CA VAL A 58 -2.81 -10.42 -1.47
C VAL A 58 -2.99 -9.68 -2.80
N ALA A 59 -2.84 -8.36 -2.79
CA ALA A 59 -2.75 -7.55 -3.99
C ALA A 59 -1.42 -6.80 -4.04
N PHE A 60 -1.02 -6.40 -5.25
CA PHE A 60 0.17 -5.58 -5.43
C PHE A 60 -0.19 -4.19 -5.94
N TRP A 61 0.56 -3.21 -5.46
CA TRP A 61 0.42 -1.80 -5.77
C TRP A 61 1.67 -1.28 -6.47
N ALA A 62 1.49 -0.32 -7.37
CA ALA A 62 2.55 0.40 -8.05
C ALA A 62 2.23 1.88 -8.15
N LEU A 63 3.27 2.71 -8.30
CA LEU A 63 3.09 4.08 -8.79
C LEU A 63 2.45 4.04 -10.18
N PRO A 64 1.46 4.90 -10.47
CA PRO A 64 0.92 5.02 -11.81
C PRO A 64 2.04 5.19 -12.84
N ARG A 65 1.93 4.46 -13.97
CA ARG A 65 2.89 4.47 -15.10
C ARG A 65 4.26 3.83 -14.85
N VAL A 66 4.60 3.43 -13.62
CA VAL A 66 5.86 2.70 -13.35
C VAL A 66 5.76 1.24 -13.81
N GLY A 67 4.55 0.68 -13.88
CA GLY A 67 4.24 -0.57 -14.58
C GLY A 67 4.69 -1.87 -13.89
N ARG A 68 5.49 -1.77 -12.82
CA ARG A 68 5.96 -2.89 -11.97
C ARG A 68 5.46 -2.74 -10.53
N PRO A 69 5.16 -3.86 -9.83
CA PRO A 69 4.73 -3.84 -8.44
C PRO A 69 5.83 -3.30 -7.53
N LEU A 70 5.44 -2.50 -6.54
CA LEU A 70 6.30 -1.90 -5.53
C LEU A 70 5.94 -2.34 -4.13
N ASP A 71 4.65 -2.46 -3.81
CA ASP A 71 4.16 -2.80 -2.47
C ASP A 71 3.13 -3.92 -2.48
N ILE A 72 3.10 -4.70 -1.41
CA ILE A 72 1.98 -5.54 -1.03
C ILE A 72 0.94 -4.68 -0.32
N VAL A 73 -0.29 -4.73 -0.83
CA VAL A 73 -1.48 -4.13 -0.23
C VAL A 73 -2.56 -5.20 -0.03
N LEU A 74 -3.51 -4.96 0.88
CA LEU A 74 -4.64 -5.86 1.11
C LEU A 74 -4.24 -7.32 1.41
N LEU A 75 -3.06 -7.54 1.99
CA LEU A 75 -2.68 -8.84 2.52
C LEU A 75 -3.67 -9.19 3.64
N ASN A 76 -4.41 -10.28 3.51
CA ASN A 76 -5.31 -10.73 4.55
C ASN A 76 -5.29 -12.26 4.67
N LEU A 77 -5.09 -12.73 5.88
CA LEU A 77 -4.86 -14.13 6.25
C LEU A 77 -5.74 -14.44 7.47
N PRO A 78 -6.01 -15.72 7.77
CA PRO A 78 -6.71 -16.10 8.99
C PRO A 78 -5.76 -15.95 10.18
N TRP A 79 -5.64 -14.72 10.69
CA TRP A 79 -4.64 -14.32 11.68
C TRP A 79 -4.73 -15.10 13.01
N ASP A 80 -5.92 -15.59 13.36
CA ASP A 80 -6.15 -16.43 14.55
C ASP A 80 -5.89 -17.93 14.31
N GLY A 81 -5.36 -18.30 13.14
CA GLY A 81 -5.15 -19.68 12.75
C GLY A 81 -3.88 -19.89 11.92
N GLU A 82 -4.03 -20.54 10.77
CA GLU A 82 -2.91 -21.02 9.94
C GLU A 82 -2.27 -19.93 9.05
N ALA A 83 -2.15 -18.69 9.55
CA ALA A 83 -1.68 -17.55 8.77
C ALA A 83 -0.27 -17.77 8.18
N ASP A 84 0.68 -18.34 8.93
CA ASP A 84 2.06 -18.51 8.44
C ASP A 84 2.13 -19.46 7.22
N ALA A 85 1.48 -20.63 7.30
CA ALA A 85 1.49 -21.61 6.22
C ALA A 85 0.78 -21.08 4.96
N ILE A 86 -0.40 -20.47 5.12
CA ILE A 86 -1.17 -19.90 4.01
C ILE A 86 -0.41 -18.71 3.40
N GLY A 87 0.09 -17.81 4.24
CA GLY A 87 0.78 -16.60 3.81
C GLY A 87 2.06 -16.90 3.04
N ARG A 88 2.87 -17.85 3.49
CA ARG A 88 4.08 -18.29 2.78
C ARG A 88 3.74 -18.87 1.40
N ALA A 89 2.75 -19.77 1.34
CA ALA A 89 2.33 -20.37 0.08
C ALA A 89 1.79 -19.31 -0.90
N LEU A 90 0.96 -18.39 -0.40
CA LEU A 90 0.37 -17.31 -1.17
C LEU A 90 1.42 -16.36 -1.76
N LEU A 91 2.36 -15.89 -0.94
CA LEU A 91 3.39 -14.96 -1.40
C LEU A 91 4.38 -15.61 -2.37
N GLU A 92 4.76 -16.87 -2.14
CA GLU A 92 5.60 -17.61 -3.08
C GLU A 92 4.88 -17.88 -4.40
N GLY A 93 3.61 -18.26 -4.37
CA GLY A 93 2.79 -18.45 -5.56
C GLY A 93 2.62 -17.16 -6.36
N ALA A 94 2.30 -16.05 -5.68
CA ALA A 94 2.19 -14.74 -6.30
C ALA A 94 3.52 -14.27 -6.90
N ARG A 95 4.64 -14.49 -6.21
CA ARG A 95 5.98 -14.17 -6.73
C ARG A 95 6.28 -14.92 -8.02
N ARG A 96 5.96 -16.22 -8.11
CA ARG A 96 6.13 -17.02 -9.34
C ARG A 96 5.24 -16.51 -10.47
N ALA A 97 3.97 -16.24 -10.18
CA ALA A 97 3.02 -15.73 -11.17
C ALA A 97 3.40 -14.34 -11.71
N MET A 98 4.19 -13.58 -10.95
CA MET A 98 4.65 -12.24 -11.30
C MET A 98 6.14 -12.15 -11.63
N ALA A 99 6.80 -13.29 -11.93
CA ALA A 99 8.23 -13.29 -12.26
C ALA A 99 8.55 -12.30 -13.41
N ASP A 100 7.71 -12.26 -14.44
CA ASP A 100 7.88 -11.37 -15.60
C ASP A 100 7.43 -9.93 -15.33
N ALA A 101 6.74 -9.67 -14.22
CA ALA A 101 6.28 -8.33 -13.85
C ALA A 101 7.37 -7.47 -13.20
N GLY A 102 8.58 -8.01 -13.02
CA GLY A 102 9.73 -7.27 -12.48
C GLY A 102 9.71 -7.09 -10.96
N LEU A 103 8.99 -7.95 -10.22
CA LEU A 103 9.01 -7.97 -8.77
C LEU A 103 10.41 -8.41 -8.29
N THR A 104 11.17 -7.47 -7.74
CA THR A 104 12.56 -7.68 -7.27
C THR A 104 12.65 -7.44 -5.77
N THR A 105 12.17 -6.28 -5.34
CA THR A 105 11.92 -5.93 -3.95
C THR A 105 10.46 -5.54 -3.80
N VAL A 106 9.87 -5.83 -2.65
CA VAL A 106 8.49 -5.42 -2.36
C VAL A 106 8.39 -4.81 -0.98
N GLY A 107 7.67 -3.70 -0.91
CA GLY A 107 7.34 -3.04 0.32
C GLY A 107 6.03 -3.54 0.92
N HIS A 108 5.76 -3.17 2.17
CA HIS A 108 4.45 -3.30 2.76
C HIS A 108 4.19 -2.11 3.68
N CYS A 109 3.02 -1.49 3.50
CA CYS A 109 2.58 -0.39 4.36
C CYS A 109 1.67 -0.92 5.48
N HIS A 110 2.03 -0.68 6.74
CA HIS A 110 1.19 -1.04 7.89
C HIS A 110 0.64 0.17 8.65
N ASP A 111 -0.69 0.31 8.67
CA ASP A 111 -1.40 1.34 9.43
C ASP A 111 -1.73 0.86 10.84
N HIS A 112 -1.38 1.67 11.84
CA HIS A 112 -1.73 1.43 13.24
C HIS A 112 -2.27 2.73 13.88
N PRO A 113 -3.51 2.73 14.41
CA PRO A 113 -4.48 1.63 14.43
C PRO A 113 -5.00 1.27 13.01
N PRO A 114 -5.68 0.12 12.83
CA PRO A 114 -6.29 -0.24 11.55
C PRO A 114 -7.30 0.81 11.07
N ARG A 115 -7.25 1.14 9.78
CA ARG A 115 -8.09 2.19 9.17
C ARG A 115 -8.66 1.73 7.83
N THR A 116 -9.75 2.36 7.41
CA THR A 116 -10.25 2.27 6.02
C THR A 116 -9.14 2.70 5.05
N PRO A 117 -8.97 2.07 3.88
CA PRO A 117 -9.79 0.98 3.33
C PRO A 117 -9.21 -0.43 3.51
N GLN A 118 -8.03 -0.57 4.12
CA GLN A 118 -7.33 -1.85 4.20
C GLN A 118 -7.70 -2.67 5.44
N TRP A 119 -8.17 -2.02 6.52
CA TRP A 119 -8.63 -2.66 7.75
C TRP A 119 -7.65 -3.71 8.28
N GLN A 120 -6.36 -3.35 8.39
CA GLN A 120 -5.26 -4.22 8.77
C GLN A 120 -5.30 -4.62 10.25
N THR A 121 -6.32 -5.39 10.65
CA THR A 121 -6.45 -5.97 11.97
C THR A 121 -5.30 -6.92 12.29
N HIS A 122 -5.18 -7.32 13.56
CA HIS A 122 -4.12 -8.22 14.03
C HIS A 122 -2.70 -7.70 13.71
N GLY A 123 -2.47 -6.40 13.97
CA GLY A 123 -1.23 -5.71 13.61
C GLY A 123 0.03 -6.44 14.07
N ASP A 124 0.08 -6.88 15.32
CA ASP A 124 1.25 -7.59 15.86
C ASP A 124 1.50 -8.93 15.15
N ALA A 125 0.44 -9.73 14.93
CA ALA A 125 0.55 -11.01 14.22
C ALA A 125 1.03 -10.82 12.78
N ARG A 126 0.53 -9.79 12.10
CA ARG A 126 0.95 -9.41 10.75
C ARG A 126 2.41 -8.97 10.70
N LEU A 127 2.83 -8.10 11.62
CA LEU A 127 4.21 -7.63 11.69
C LEU A 127 5.17 -8.80 12.01
N ALA A 128 4.78 -9.70 12.92
CA ALA A 128 5.55 -10.91 13.22
C ALA A 128 5.67 -11.84 12.01
N PHE A 129 4.57 -12.05 11.27
CA PHE A 129 4.57 -12.82 10.03
C PHE A 129 5.53 -12.21 8.98
N LEU A 130 5.44 -10.90 8.74
CA LEU A 130 6.31 -10.20 7.79
C LEU A 130 7.78 -10.27 8.23
N ALA A 131 8.08 -10.06 9.51
CA ALA A 131 9.43 -10.20 10.05
C ALA A 131 9.96 -11.64 9.85
N GLY A 132 9.11 -12.66 10.03
CA GLY A 132 9.42 -14.07 9.77
C GLY A 132 9.65 -14.42 8.29
N LEU A 133 9.33 -13.50 7.36
CA LEU A 133 9.69 -13.57 5.95
C LEU A 133 10.96 -12.77 5.62
N GLY A 134 11.53 -12.07 6.59
CA GLY A 134 12.71 -11.23 6.42
C GLY A 134 12.40 -9.77 6.12
N PHE A 135 11.14 -9.32 6.19
CA PHE A 135 10.83 -7.89 6.10
C PHE A 135 11.49 -7.15 7.27
N ARG A 136 11.97 -5.94 6.99
CA ARG A 136 12.53 -5.04 8.00
C ARG A 136 11.86 -3.68 7.92
N THR A 137 11.73 -3.03 9.08
CA THR A 137 11.23 -1.65 9.14
C THR A 137 12.17 -0.71 8.41
N GLN A 138 11.67 -0.04 7.38
CA GLN A 138 12.39 0.98 6.65
C GLN A 138 12.04 2.38 7.14
N ARG A 139 10.76 2.63 7.42
CA ARG A 139 10.27 3.95 7.85
C ARG A 139 9.08 3.83 8.80
N ASP A 140 9.10 4.68 9.83
CA ASP A 140 7.96 4.95 10.70
C ASP A 140 7.42 6.37 10.43
N THR A 141 6.12 6.49 10.18
CA THR A 141 5.45 7.77 9.91
C THR A 141 4.36 8.05 10.93
N LEU A 142 4.21 9.31 11.32
CA LEU A 142 3.14 9.76 12.21
C LEU A 142 2.08 10.51 11.43
N ARG A 143 0.81 10.18 11.72
CA ARG A 143 -0.36 10.94 11.28
C ARG A 143 -0.76 11.93 12.35
N PHE A 144 -0.81 13.21 12.01
CA PHE A 144 -1.30 14.25 12.92
C PHE A 144 -2.69 14.70 12.48
N GLU A 145 -3.67 14.57 13.37
CA GLU A 145 -5.03 15.05 13.16
C GLU A 145 -5.32 16.16 14.16
N ALA A 146 -5.75 17.32 13.66
CA ALA A 146 -6.15 18.45 14.49
C ALA A 146 -7.48 18.99 13.96
N ALA A 147 -8.43 19.25 14.87
CA ALA A 147 -9.58 20.06 14.53
C ALA A 147 -9.11 21.46 14.14
N PRO A 148 -9.77 22.13 13.18
CA PRO A 148 -9.45 23.52 12.86
C PRO A 148 -9.66 24.38 14.10
N ALA A 149 -8.57 24.74 14.78
CA ALA A 149 -8.58 25.81 15.76
C ALA A 149 -8.31 27.11 15.01
N LEU A 150 -9.12 28.15 15.27
CA LEU A 150 -8.75 29.52 14.91
C LEU A 150 -7.52 29.87 15.74
N GLY A 151 -6.34 29.57 15.19
CA GLY A 151 -5.07 29.93 15.79
C GLY A 151 -4.94 31.46 15.85
N ALA A 152 -4.21 31.94 16.85
CA ALA A 152 -3.73 33.32 16.83
C ALA A 152 -2.93 33.54 15.54
N ALA A 153 -3.14 34.69 14.88
CA ALA A 153 -2.40 35.04 13.68
C ALA A 153 -0.90 35.00 13.98
N VAL A 154 -0.18 34.08 13.33
CA VAL A 154 1.29 34.04 13.37
C VAL A 154 1.77 35.23 12.53
N GLY A 155 2.66 36.05 13.09
CA GLY A 155 3.29 37.13 12.33
C GLY A 155 4.11 36.56 11.19
N THR A 156 3.66 36.73 9.95
CA THR A 156 4.34 36.19 8.75
C THR A 156 5.41 37.13 8.20
N GLY A 157 5.62 38.30 8.82
CA GLY A 157 6.51 39.34 8.31
C GLY A 157 6.11 39.77 6.89
N ASP A 158 7.07 39.72 5.97
CA ASP A 158 6.87 40.06 4.55
C ASP A 158 6.31 38.91 3.71
N LEU A 159 6.12 37.71 4.29
CA LEU A 159 5.56 36.60 3.54
C LEU A 159 4.10 36.88 3.16
N ARG A 160 3.80 36.67 1.88
CA ARG A 160 2.46 36.76 1.31
C ARG A 160 2.04 35.37 0.84
N LEU A 161 0.90 34.90 1.34
CA LEU A 161 0.32 33.62 0.97
C LEU A 161 -0.80 33.89 -0.04
N ARG A 162 -0.82 33.14 -1.14
CA ARG A 162 -1.93 33.10 -2.10
C ARG A 162 -2.16 31.66 -2.54
N ALA A 163 -3.37 31.37 -3.01
CA ALA A 163 -3.63 30.10 -3.68
C ALA A 163 -2.74 29.97 -4.93
N ALA A 164 -2.25 28.77 -5.18
CA ALA A 164 -1.57 28.44 -6.42
C ALA A 164 -2.59 28.41 -7.57
N THR A 165 -2.17 28.89 -8.74
CA THR A 165 -2.92 28.83 -10.00
C THR A 165 -2.25 27.83 -10.95
N PRO A 166 -2.89 27.44 -12.06
CA PRO A 166 -2.26 26.58 -13.06
C PRO A 166 -0.91 27.11 -13.57
N ASP A 167 -0.72 28.43 -13.61
CA ASP A 167 0.53 29.06 -14.06
C ASP A 167 1.71 28.78 -13.11
N ASP A 168 1.42 28.43 -11.84
CA ASP A 168 2.45 28.10 -10.85
C ASP A 168 2.95 26.65 -10.96
N GLU A 169 2.39 25.81 -11.85
CA GLU A 169 2.70 24.38 -11.89
C GLU A 169 4.20 24.10 -12.03
N THR A 170 4.88 24.85 -12.90
CA THR A 170 6.32 24.70 -13.11
C THR A 170 7.11 25.03 -11.84
N LEU A 171 6.75 26.12 -11.16
CA LEU A 171 7.38 26.53 -9.91
C LEU A 171 7.14 25.50 -8.80
N LEU A 172 5.92 25.01 -8.66
CA LEU A 172 5.58 23.97 -7.68
C LEU A 172 6.40 22.69 -7.91
N ARG A 173 6.53 22.25 -9.17
CA ARG A 173 7.36 21.08 -9.52
C ARG A 173 8.82 21.30 -9.15
N GLN A 174 9.37 22.49 -9.37
CA GLN A 174 10.74 22.83 -9.00
C GLN A 174 10.94 22.84 -7.48
N MET A 175 10.02 23.45 -6.72
CA MET A 175 10.09 23.47 -5.26
C MET A 175 10.07 22.06 -4.68
N VAL A 176 9.15 21.21 -5.16
CA VAL A 176 9.06 19.82 -4.73
C VAL A 176 10.31 19.03 -5.11
N ALA A 177 10.84 19.22 -6.32
CA ALA A 177 12.09 18.57 -6.75
C ALA A 177 13.28 18.99 -5.88
N ALA A 178 13.37 20.28 -5.50
CA ALA A 178 14.40 20.78 -4.60
C ALA A 178 14.32 20.12 -3.20
N VAL A 179 13.11 20.03 -2.64
CA VAL A 179 12.88 19.32 -1.36
C VAL A 179 13.26 17.84 -1.48
N ALA A 180 12.87 17.19 -2.59
CA ALA A 180 13.16 15.79 -2.85
C ALA A 180 14.66 15.50 -2.96
N ALA A 181 15.40 16.38 -3.65
CA ALA A 181 16.85 16.27 -3.81
C ALA A 181 17.58 16.41 -2.46
N ALA A 182 17.09 17.29 -1.58
CA ALA A 182 17.61 17.45 -0.24
C ALA A 182 17.15 16.35 0.74
N SER A 183 16.11 15.59 0.39
CA SER A 183 15.55 14.55 1.24
C SER A 183 16.42 13.30 1.31
N ARG A 184 16.44 12.67 2.49
CA ARG A 184 16.99 11.32 2.72
C ARG A 184 15.95 10.22 2.49
N ASP A 185 14.69 10.58 2.25
CA ASP A 185 13.61 9.64 1.94
C ASP A 185 13.79 9.09 0.50
N GLN A 186 13.97 7.79 0.37
CA GLN A 186 14.18 7.13 -0.93
C GLN A 186 12.95 7.25 -1.86
N ILE A 187 11.74 7.34 -1.31
CA ILE A 187 10.53 7.53 -2.12
C ILE A 187 10.42 8.96 -2.60
N ALA A 188 10.84 9.95 -1.81
CA ALA A 188 11.01 11.34 -2.29
C ALA A 188 11.85 11.39 -3.56
N ARG A 189 12.89 10.56 -3.63
CA ARG A 189 13.73 10.42 -4.83
C ARG A 189 13.06 9.61 -5.94
N ALA A 190 12.27 8.58 -5.64
CA ALA A 190 11.47 7.86 -6.64
C ALA A 190 10.36 8.75 -7.25
N PHE A 191 9.77 9.66 -6.46
CA PHE A 191 8.72 10.59 -6.88
C PHE A 191 9.19 11.59 -7.96
N THR A 192 10.48 11.97 -7.98
CA THR A 192 11.05 12.76 -9.10
C THR A 192 11.00 12.06 -10.45
N ARG A 193 10.83 10.73 -10.49
CA ARG A 193 10.72 9.95 -11.73
C ARG A 193 9.27 9.54 -12.08
N GLY A 194 8.34 9.54 -11.11
CA GLY A 194 7.01 8.91 -11.24
C GLY A 194 5.77 9.82 -11.12
N GLY A 195 5.90 11.06 -10.62
CA GLY A 195 4.74 11.97 -10.45
C GLY A 195 4.06 11.89 -9.08
N TRP A 196 3.46 13.01 -8.64
CA TRP A 196 3.46 13.46 -7.23
C TRP A 196 2.14 13.39 -6.43
N ARG A 197 1.05 12.79 -6.92
CA ARG A 197 -0.29 13.23 -6.44
C ARG A 197 -0.88 12.68 -5.13
N GLN A 198 -0.31 11.72 -4.37
CA GLN A 198 -1.20 10.97 -3.44
C GLN A 198 -0.60 10.20 -2.24
N PHE A 199 0.24 10.79 -1.38
CA PHE A 199 0.90 9.99 -0.31
C PHE A 199 1.07 10.73 1.03
N GLY A 200 0.03 10.74 1.87
CA GLY A 200 0.13 11.07 3.29
C GLY A 200 0.05 9.81 4.14
N GLU A 201 1.09 9.56 4.93
CA GLU A 201 1.29 8.52 5.97
C GLU A 201 1.33 7.06 5.52
N ARG A 202 2.55 6.47 5.57
CA ARG A 202 2.80 5.05 5.29
C ARG A 202 4.05 4.55 6.01
N ARG A 203 3.89 3.51 6.84
CA ARG A 203 4.97 2.76 7.47
C ARG A 203 5.44 1.65 6.53
N GLU A 204 6.58 1.82 5.86
CA GLU A 204 7.06 0.88 4.84
C GLU A 204 8.07 -0.13 5.40
N LEU A 205 7.86 -1.40 5.06
CA LEU A 205 8.74 -2.52 5.38
C LEU A 205 9.31 -3.09 4.07
N LEU A 206 10.60 -3.42 3.98
CA LEU A 206 11.22 -4.00 2.78
C LEU A 206 11.76 -5.42 3.00
N LEU A 207 11.72 -6.26 1.96
CA LEU A 207 12.51 -7.49 1.86
C LEU A 207 13.93 -7.21 1.30
N PRO A 208 14.98 -7.84 1.84
CA PRO A 208 16.32 -7.77 1.24
C PRO A 208 16.41 -8.60 -0.05
N ALA A 209 17.28 -8.16 -0.96
CA ALA A 209 17.63 -8.86 -2.20
C ALA A 209 18.48 -10.11 -1.94
#